data_AF-A0A7V1V0S6-F1
#
_entry.id   AF-A0A7V1V0S6-F1
#
_cell.length_a   1.000
_cell.length_b   1.000
_cell.length_c   1.000
_cell.angle_alpha   90.00
_cell.angle_beta   90.00
_cell.angle_gamma   90.00
#
_symmetry.space_group_name_H-M   'P 1'
#
loop_
_entity.id
_entity.type
_entity.pdbx_description
1 polymer ?
#
loop_
_entity_poly.entity_id
_entity_poly.type
_entity_poly.pdbx_seq_one_letter_code
_entity_poly.pdbx_strand_id
1 'polypeptide(L)' 'MALIACPECKHQVSDRAKSCPSCGYPIPQSAFNTSSTPSAPIHQPPKVNLGYAQKHA' A
#
# COMPACT_ATOMS: atom_id res chain seq x y z
N MET A 1 -7.14 10.53 -14.91
CA MET A 1 -6.40 9.49 -15.66
C MET A 1 -4.94 9.69 -15.34
N ALA A 2 -4.26 8.67 -14.83
CA ALA A 2 -2.85 8.76 -14.49
C ALA A 2 -2.02 8.16 -15.63
N LEU A 3 -1.01 8.90 -16.07
CA LEU A 3 0.04 8.38 -16.94
C LEU A 3 1.12 7.81 -16.01
N ILE A 4 1.32 6.49 -16.05
CA ILE A 4 2.38 5.81 -15.31
C ILE A 4 3.60 5.64 -16.22
N ALA A 5 4.80 5.66 -15.64
CA ALA A 5 6.01 5.33 -16.39
C ALA A 5 6.15 3.82 -16.48
N CYS A 6 6.36 3.29 -17.69
CA CYS A 6 6.69 1.88 -17.87
C CYS A 6 8.02 1.54 -17.17
N PRO A 7 8.09 0.49 -16.34
CA PRO A 7 9.32 0.16 -15.60
C PRO A 7 10.48 -0.26 -16.50
N GLU A 8 10.21 -0.71 -17.73
CA GLU A 8 11.25 -1.13 -18.66
C GLU A 8 11.74 0.01 -19.55
N CYS A 9 10.83 0.62 -20.31
CA CYS A 9 11.20 1.62 -21.32
C CYS A 9 11.03 3.07 -20.85
N LYS A 10 10.47 3.30 -19.64
CA LYS A 10 10.12 4.62 -19.09
C LYS A 10 9.15 5.45 -19.94
N HIS A 11 8.47 4.82 -20.90
CA HIS A 11 7.43 5.46 -21.68
C HIS A 11 6.19 5.73 -20.83
N GLN A 12 5.51 6.85 -21.06
CA GLN A 12 4.29 7.19 -20.33
C GLN A 12 3.09 6.41 -20.88
N VAL A 13 2.50 5.55 -20.06
CA VAL A 13 1.36 4.69 -20.44
C VAL A 13 0.17 4.95 -19.52
N SER A 14 -1.05 4.74 -20.01
CA SER A 14 -2.24 4.92 -19.18
C SER A 14 -2.29 3.87 -18.06
N ASP A 15 -2.75 4.27 -16.87
CA ASP A 15 -3.00 3.37 -15.73
C ASP A 15 -3.92 2.18 -16.05
N ARG A 16 -4.67 2.27 -17.17
CA ARG A 16 -5.59 1.22 -17.66
C ARG A 16 -5.01 0.38 -18.80
N ALA A 17 -3.78 0.65 -19.24
CA ALA A 17 -3.14 -0.11 -20.31
C ALA A 17 -2.86 -1.55 -19.84
N LYS A 18 -3.19 -2.54 -20.68
CA LYS A 18 -2.91 -3.97 -20.41
C LYS A 18 -1.42 -4.30 -20.62
N SER A 19 -0.79 -3.58 -21.56
CA SER A 19 0.62 -3.67 -21.87
C SER A 19 1.12 -2.32 -22.40
N CYS A 20 2.42 -2.08 -22.29
CA CYS A 20 3.05 -0.89 -22.84
C CYS A 20 3.02 -0.94 -24.37
N PRO A 21 2.43 0.05 -25.07
CA PRO A 21 2.40 0.08 -26.53
C PRO A 21 3.78 0.31 -27.16
N SER A 22 4.75 0.81 -26.39
CA SER A 22 6.09 1.13 -26.90
C SER A 22 7.06 -0.05 -26.83
N CYS A 23 6.92 -0.95 -25.84
CA CYS A 23 7.85 -2.07 -25.65
C CYS A 23 7.18 -3.45 -25.52
N GLY A 24 5.85 -3.50 -25.35
CA GLY A 24 5.11 -4.75 -25.17
C GLY A 24 5.05 -5.27 -23.72
N TYR A 25 5.72 -4.62 -22.76
CA TYR A 25 5.73 -5.08 -21.36
C TYR A 25 4.31 -5.13 -20.77
N PRO A 26 3.86 -6.26 -20.19
CA PRO A 26 2.56 -6.37 -19.56
C PRO A 26 2.49 -5.50 -18.30
N ILE A 27 1.47 -4.65 -18.20
CA ILE A 27 1.27 -3.79 -17.03
C ILE A 27 0.28 -4.50 -16.10
N PRO A 28 0.73 -5.13 -14.99
CA PRO A 28 -0.18 -5.77 -14.06
C PRO A 28 -1.08 -4.73 -13.40
N GLN A 29 -2.39 -4.80 -13.66
CA GLN A 29 -3.40 -3.89 -13.11
C GLN A 29 -3.43 -3.88 -11.57
N SER A 30 -2.85 -4.90 -10.92
CA SER A 30 -2.77 -5.02 -9.46
C SER A 30 -1.49 -4.46 -8.83
N ALA A 31 -0.45 -4.12 -9.59
CA ALA A 31 0.83 -3.67 -9.00
C ALA A 31 0.84 -2.19 -8.56
N PHE A 32 -0.22 -1.44 -8.85
CA PHE A 32 -0.30 -0.02 -8.47
C PHE A 32 -0.86 0.21 -7.06
N ASN A 33 -1.09 -0.83 -6.25
CA ASN A 33 -1.35 -0.65 -4.83
C ASN A 33 -0.07 -0.78 -3.98
N THR A 34 1.00 -0.10 -4.43
CA THR A 34 2.25 -0.07 -3.67
C THR A 34 2.63 1.38 -3.39
N SER A 35 1.91 1.98 -2.44
CA SER A 35 2.32 3.08 -1.52
C SER A 35 1.15 3.95 -1.03
N SER A 36 -0.01 3.34 -0.78
CA SER A 36 -1.01 3.92 0.13
C SER A 36 -1.79 2.80 0.82
N THR A 37 -1.07 1.86 1.41
CA THR A 37 -1.57 1.27 2.65
C THR A 37 -1.26 2.31 3.73
N PRO A 38 -2.19 3.19 4.17
CA PRO A 38 -2.06 3.70 5.51
C PRO A 38 -1.99 2.45 6.38
N SER A 39 -0.85 2.27 7.04
CA SER A 39 -0.69 1.38 8.18
C SER A 39 -2.02 1.42 8.94
N ALA A 40 -2.64 0.26 9.15
CA ALA A 40 -3.88 0.12 9.89
C ALA A 40 -3.90 1.10 11.09
N PRO A 41 -5.05 1.67 11.51
CA PRO A 41 -5.12 2.46 12.72
C PRO A 41 -4.79 1.58 13.93
N ILE A 42 -3.50 1.39 14.18
CA ILE A 42 -2.91 0.78 15.36
C ILE A 42 -2.80 1.91 16.38
N HIS A 43 -3.98 2.38 16.80
CA HIS A 43 -4.19 3.01 18.09
C HIS A 43 -5.44 2.40 18.69
N GLN A 44 -5.44 1.08 18.82
CA GLN A 44 -6.13 0.47 19.95
C GLN A 44 -5.17 0.62 21.13
N PRO A 45 -5.42 1.47 22.14
CA PRO A 45 -4.69 1.34 23.38
C PRO A 45 -5.12 0.00 24.00
N PRO A 46 -4.23 -0.99 24.19
CA PRO A 46 -4.52 -2.00 25.19
C PRO A 46 -4.50 -1.27 26.53
N LYS A 47 -5.66 -0.82 26.99
CA LYS A 47 -5.87 -0.38 28.36
C LYS A 47 -5.82 -1.63 29.23
N VAL A 48 -4.62 -2.20 29.41
CA VAL A 48 -4.37 -3.04 30.55
C VAL A 48 -4.39 -2.10 31.76
N ASN A 49 -5.59 -1.91 32.30
CA ASN A 49 -5.77 -1.35 33.62
C ASN A 49 -5.12 -2.34 34.58
N LEU A 50 -3.84 -2.14 34.83
CA LEU A 50 -3.12 -2.83 35.90
C LEU A 50 -3.46 -2.17 37.23
N GLY A 51 -4.76 -2.22 37.56
CA GLY A 51 -5.28 -1.93 38.87
C GLY A 51 -5.22 -3.20 39.72
N TYR A 52 -4.04 -3.59 40.17
CA TYR A 52 -3.89 -4.45 41.35
C TYR A 52 -3.23 -3.64 42.47
N ALA A 53 -3.97 -2.66 42.98
CA ALA A 53 -3.87 -2.39 44.40
C ALA A 53 -4.38 -3.64 45.17
N GLN A 54 -3.88 -3.83 46.40
CA GLN A 54 -4.46 -4.67 47.45
C GLN A 54 -3.92 -6.11 47.62
N LYS A 55 -2.78 -6.27 48.32
CA LYS A 55 -2.72 -6.83 49.70
C LYS A 55 -1.28 -7.22 50.09
N HIS A 56 -0.58 -6.35 50.82
CA HIS A 56 0.49 -6.76 51.72
C HIS A 56 -0.11 -6.74 53.12
N ALA A 57 -0.25 -7.93 53.71
CA ALA A 57 -0.40 -8.14 55.14
C ALA A 57 0.91 -8.74 55.64
#